data_AF-A0A7X1KJL5-F1
#
_entry.id   AF-A0A7X1KJL5-F1
#
_cell.length_a   1.000
_cell.length_b   1.000
_cell.length_c   1.000
_cell.angle_alpha   90.00
_cell.angle_beta   90.00
_cell.angle_gamma   90.00
#
_symmetry.space_group_name_H-M   'P 1'
#
loop_
_entity.id
_entity.type
_entity.pdbx_description
1 polymer ?
#
loop_
_entity_poly.entity_id
_entity_poly.type
_entity_poly.pdbx_seq_one_letter_code
_entity_poly.pdbx_strand_id
1 'polypeptide(L)'
;MSGYAVKRDGSGWRSVDGPSEDPENPSKIFPDPEIEFYSESIPDDPVPSPEQTLSIALEKRDSLLAYAALRIAPLQDAVDLDSATDEEVTRLKAWKQYRVVVNRVSSQEGWPGLVDWPSPPRD
;
A
#
# COMPACT_ATOMS: atom_id res chain seq x y z
N MET A 1 -31.58 10.71 -7.72
CA MET A 1 -31.04 9.45 -7.19
C MET A 1 -29.58 9.49 -7.50
N SER A 2 -28.73 9.61 -6.49
CA SER A 2 -27.28 9.58 -6.68
C SER A 2 -26.82 8.14 -6.94
N GLY A 3 -25.79 7.97 -7.76
CA GLY A 3 -25.21 6.67 -8.10
C GLY A 3 -23.72 6.82 -8.40
N TYR A 4 -23.17 5.91 -9.19
CA TYR A 4 -21.73 5.86 -9.47
C TYR A 4 -21.46 5.86 -10.97
N ALA A 5 -20.48 6.63 -11.41
CA ALA A 5 -19.87 6.53 -12.73
C ALA A 5 -18.64 5.62 -12.63
N VAL A 6 -18.68 4.50 -13.33
CA VAL A 6 -17.62 3.50 -13.37
C VAL A 6 -16.83 3.66 -14.64
N LYS A 7 -15.50 3.79 -14.55
CA LYS A 7 -14.66 3.91 -15.74
C LYS A 7 -14.63 2.57 -16.49
N ARG A 8 -14.80 2.64 -17.81
CA ARG A 8 -14.81 1.47 -18.71
C ARG A 8 -13.47 0.76 -18.79
N ASP A 9 -12.37 1.45 -18.51
CA ASP A 9 -11.03 0.89 -18.42
C ASP A 9 -10.79 0.09 -17.12
N GLY A 10 -11.76 0.10 -16.20
CA GLY A 10 -11.64 -0.55 -14.90
C GLY A 10 -10.70 0.17 -13.94
N SER A 11 -10.33 1.42 -14.18
CA SER A 11 -9.42 2.19 -13.30
C SER A 11 -10.11 2.75 -12.03
N GLY A 12 -11.41 2.50 -11.85
CA GLY A 12 -12.18 2.88 -10.66
C GLY A 12 -13.52 3.55 -10.98
N TRP A 13 -14.10 4.18 -9.96
CA TRP A 13 -15.42 4.80 -10.04
C TRP A 13 -15.50 6.09 -9.20
N ARG A 14 -16.51 6.92 -9.47
CA ARG A 14 -16.80 8.16 -8.73
C ARG A 14 -18.30 8.34 -8.52
N SER A 15 -18.70 9.11 -7.51
CA SER A 15 -20.12 9.43 -7.27
C SER A 15 -20.65 10.41 -8.31
N VAL A 16 -21.91 10.23 -8.70
CA VAL A 16 -22.67 11.09 -9.64
C VAL A 16 -24.09 11.31 -9.14
N ASP A 17 -24.71 12.39 -9.59
CA ASP A 17 -26.06 12.81 -9.15
C ASP A 17 -27.20 12.10 -9.88
N GLY A 18 -26.87 11.37 -10.95
CA GLY A 18 -27.81 10.59 -11.73
C GLY A 18 -27.17 9.92 -12.95
N PRO A 19 -27.97 9.18 -13.74
CA PRO A 19 -27.50 8.40 -14.88
C PRO A 19 -27.25 9.20 -16.16
N SER A 20 -27.87 10.37 -16.32
CA SER A 20 -27.84 11.17 -17.55
C SER A 20 -28.05 12.64 -17.25
N GLU A 21 -27.56 13.51 -18.14
CA GLU A 21 -27.69 14.97 -18.03
C GLU A 21 -29.12 15.44 -17.74
N ASP A 22 -29.22 16.45 -16.88
CA ASP A 22 -30.48 17.10 -16.50
C ASP A 22 -30.46 18.54 -17.03
N PRO A 23 -31.20 18.84 -18.12
CA PRO A 23 -31.23 20.17 -18.73
C PRO A 23 -31.76 21.26 -17.79
N GLU A 24 -32.55 20.90 -16.77
CA GLU A 24 -33.09 21.83 -15.78
C GLU A 24 -32.09 22.14 -14.67
N ASN A 25 -31.05 21.31 -14.50
CA ASN A 25 -30.01 21.50 -13.50
C ASN A 25 -28.62 21.11 -14.01
N PRO A 26 -27.94 22.01 -14.74
CA PRO A 26 -26.63 21.77 -15.33
C PRO A 26 -25.47 21.69 -14.30
N SER A 27 -25.74 21.92 -13.01
CA SER A 27 -24.73 21.80 -11.95
C SER A 27 -24.51 20.38 -11.45
N LYS A 28 -25.42 19.46 -11.79
CA LYS A 28 -25.33 18.05 -11.44
C LYS A 28 -24.20 17.37 -12.21
N ILE A 29 -23.59 16.38 -11.58
CA ILE A 29 -22.49 15.61 -12.13
C ILE A 29 -23.05 14.28 -12.68
N PHE A 30 -22.64 13.93 -13.90
CA PHE A 30 -23.10 12.73 -14.60
C PHE A 30 -21.91 11.91 -15.13
N PRO A 31 -22.09 10.62 -15.45
CA PRO A 31 -21.07 9.81 -16.12
C PRO A 31 -20.74 10.35 -17.52
N ASP A 32 -19.47 10.32 -17.90
CA ASP A 32 -19.05 10.57 -19.28
C ASP A 32 -19.40 9.35 -20.15
N PRO A 33 -20.24 9.48 -21.20
CA PRO A 33 -20.68 8.34 -21.99
C PRO A 33 -19.54 7.65 -22.77
N GLU A 34 -18.45 8.35 -23.10
CA GLU A 34 -17.33 7.80 -23.87
C GLU A 34 -16.46 6.87 -23.02
N ILE A 35 -16.22 7.22 -21.75
CA ILE A 35 -15.26 6.54 -20.88
C ILE A 35 -15.86 5.93 -19.61
N GLU A 36 -17.10 6.23 -19.27
CA GLU A 36 -17.78 5.78 -18.05
C GLU A 36 -19.15 5.14 -18.34
N PHE A 37 -19.66 4.39 -17.37
CA PHE A 37 -21.05 3.90 -17.35
C PHE A 37 -21.65 4.07 -15.95
N TYR A 38 -22.98 4.23 -15.89
CA TYR A 38 -23.70 4.39 -14.63
C TYR A 38 -23.89 3.05 -13.91
N SER A 39 -23.74 3.06 -12.58
CA SER A 39 -24.07 1.98 -11.67
C SER A 39 -24.93 2.53 -10.51
N GLU A 40 -26.02 1.83 -10.19
CA GLU A 40 -26.88 2.18 -9.04
C GLU A 40 -26.28 1.75 -7.70
N SER A 41 -25.48 0.68 -7.70
CA SER A 41 -24.79 0.18 -6.52
C SER A 41 -23.31 0.59 -6.55
N ILE A 42 -22.71 0.65 -5.36
CA ILE A 42 -21.26 0.80 -5.19
C ILE A 42 -20.56 -0.32 -5.98
N PRO A 43 -19.77 0.00 -7.01
CA PRO A 43 -19.00 -1.00 -7.73
C PRO A 43 -17.86 -1.54 -6.88
N ASP A 44 -17.38 -2.73 -7.18
CA ASP A 44 -16.17 -3.26 -6.56
C ASP A 44 -14.96 -2.38 -6.90
N ASP A 45 -14.03 -2.30 -5.95
CA ASP A 45 -12.76 -1.61 -6.19
C ASP A 45 -11.98 -2.30 -7.31
N PRO A 46 -11.29 -1.53 -8.16
CA PRO A 46 -10.52 -2.10 -9.25
C PRO A 46 -9.38 -2.96 -8.69
N VAL A 47 -9.31 -4.20 -9.16
CA VAL A 47 -8.19 -5.08 -8.82
C VAL A 47 -6.91 -4.52 -9.45
N PRO A 48 -5.84 -4.27 -8.67
CA PRO A 48 -4.59 -3.75 -9.22
C PRO A 48 -4.01 -4.68 -10.29
N SER A 49 -3.38 -4.13 -11.32
CA SER A 49 -2.65 -4.92 -12.30
C SER A 49 -1.48 -5.68 -11.65
N PRO A 50 -0.95 -6.75 -12.27
CA PRO A 50 0.23 -7.44 -11.75
C PRO A 50 1.45 -6.51 -11.55
N GLU A 51 1.64 -5.54 -12.45
CA GLU A 51 2.71 -4.55 -12.36
C GLU A 51 2.49 -3.56 -11.20
N GLN A 52 1.26 -3.06 -11.03
CA GLN A 52 0.89 -2.20 -9.91
C GLN A 52 1.07 -2.93 -8.58
N THR A 53 0.62 -4.18 -8.52
CA THR A 53 0.79 -5.04 -7.34
C THR A 53 2.26 -5.21 -6.99
N LEU A 54 3.11 -5.47 -7.98
CA LEU A 54 4.56 -5.56 -7.79
C LEU A 54 5.16 -4.25 -7.27
N SER A 55 4.80 -3.10 -7.86
CA SER A 55 5.29 -1.79 -7.42
C SER A 55 4.92 -1.51 -5.96
N ILE A 56 3.65 -1.69 -5.60
CA ILE A 56 3.14 -1.50 -4.23
C ILE A 56 3.89 -2.40 -3.25
N ALA A 57 4.12 -3.67 -3.60
CA ALA A 57 4.83 -4.60 -2.74
C ALA A 57 6.31 -4.21 -2.57
N LEU A 58 6.98 -3.76 -3.63
CA LEU A 58 8.36 -3.29 -3.57
C LEU A 58 8.50 -2.00 -2.74
N GLU A 59 7.62 -1.02 -2.96
CA GLU A 59 7.58 0.22 -2.17
C GLU A 59 7.39 -0.06 -0.69
N LYS A 60 6.46 -0.98 -0.35
CA LYS A 60 6.26 -1.41 1.02
C LYS A 60 7.51 -2.07 1.60
N ARG A 61 8.13 -3.01 0.88
CA ARG A 61 9.39 -3.65 1.31
C ARG A 61 10.46 -2.59 1.61
N ASP A 62 10.66 -1.66 0.70
CA ASP A 62 11.72 -0.65 0.80
C ASP A 62 11.45 0.32 1.95
N SER A 63 10.19 0.69 2.19
CA SER A 63 9.79 1.49 3.36
C SER A 63 10.11 0.80 4.69
N LEU A 64 9.87 -0.52 4.78
CA LEU A 64 10.17 -1.30 5.97
C LEU A 64 11.69 -1.50 6.17
N LEU A 65 12.45 -1.66 5.09
CA LEU A 65 13.91 -1.72 5.14
C LEU A 65 14.50 -0.37 5.59
N ALA A 66 13.99 0.74 5.08
CA ALA A 66 14.38 2.09 5.50
C ALA A 66 14.07 2.33 6.98
N TYR A 67 12.87 1.95 7.43
CA TYR A 67 12.50 2.04 8.84
C TYR A 67 13.44 1.20 9.73
N ALA A 68 13.73 -0.05 9.36
CA ALA A 68 14.68 -0.88 10.10
C ALA A 68 16.08 -0.26 10.14
N ALA A 69 16.55 0.33 9.04
CA ALA A 69 17.85 1.01 8.99
C ALA A 69 17.93 2.18 9.98
N LEU A 70 16.86 2.98 10.09
CA LEU A 70 16.76 4.08 11.07
C LEU A 70 16.86 3.59 12.51
N ARG A 71 16.34 2.40 12.82
CA ARG A 71 16.42 1.82 14.18
C ARG A 71 17.77 1.18 14.46
N ILE A 72 18.38 0.57 13.43
CA ILE A 72 19.68 -0.08 13.54
C ILE A 72 20.80 0.94 13.75
N ALA A 73 20.76 2.10 13.09
CA ALA A 73 21.85 3.08 13.11
C ALA A 73 22.32 3.44 14.54
N PRO A 74 21.47 3.99 15.44
CA PRO A 74 21.92 4.39 16.78
C PRO A 74 22.35 3.20 17.65
N LEU A 75 21.72 2.04 17.48
CA LEU A 75 22.10 0.82 18.20
C LEU A 75 23.47 0.28 17.73
N GLN A 76 23.76 0.43 16.44
CA GLN A 76 25.05 0.07 15.86
C GLN A 76 26.11 1.06 16.33
N ASP A 77 25.84 2.36 16.35
CA ASP A 77 26.75 3.37 16.88
C ASP A 77 27.14 3.07 18.34
N ALA A 78 26.17 2.70 19.19
CA ALA A 78 26.45 2.32 20.57
C ALA A 78 27.34 1.07 20.69
N VAL A 79 27.16 0.08 19.80
CA VAL A 79 28.03 -1.11 19.74
C VAL A 79 29.42 -0.73 19.24
N ASP A 80 29.52 0.09 18.21
CA ASP A 80 30.79 0.50 17.60
C ASP A 80 31.62 1.41 18.52
N LEU A 81 30.95 2.11 19.45
CA LEU A 81 31.57 2.93 20.51
C LEU A 81 31.81 2.17 21.82
N ASP A 82 31.57 0.85 21.84
CA ASP A 82 31.65 0.00 23.05
C ASP A 82 30.81 0.52 24.23
N SER A 83 29.72 1.24 23.94
CA SER A 83 28.83 1.86 24.93
C SER A 83 27.45 1.21 25.02
N ALA A 84 27.19 0.16 24.23
CA ALA A 84 25.90 -0.50 24.16
C ALA A 84 25.57 -1.29 25.45
N THR A 85 24.33 -1.19 25.90
CA THR A 85 23.79 -2.09 26.95
C THR A 85 23.41 -3.46 26.37
N ASP A 86 23.26 -4.47 27.24
CA ASP A 86 22.80 -5.81 26.84
C ASP A 86 21.42 -5.77 26.15
N GLU A 87 20.53 -4.86 26.57
CA GLU A 87 19.25 -4.62 25.93
C GLU A 87 19.43 -4.04 24.52
N GLU A 88 20.34 -3.08 24.33
CA GLU A 88 20.64 -2.50 23.02
C GLU A 88 21.21 -3.52 22.05
N VAL A 89 22.11 -4.40 22.51
CA VAL A 89 22.64 -5.51 21.72
C VAL A 89 21.53 -6.47 21.31
N THR A 90 20.62 -6.79 22.24
CA THR A 90 19.47 -7.66 21.99
C THR A 90 18.54 -7.04 20.94
N ARG A 91 18.23 -5.74 21.06
CA ARG A 91 17.43 -5.01 20.07
C ARG A 91 18.10 -4.94 18.71
N LEU A 92 19.41 -4.67 18.66
CA LEU A 92 20.17 -4.61 17.42
C LEU A 92 20.05 -5.94 16.65
N LYS A 93 20.16 -7.07 17.37
CA LYS A 93 20.00 -8.40 16.79
C LYS A 93 18.58 -8.60 16.24
N ALA A 94 17.54 -8.27 17.01
CA ALA A 94 16.16 -8.39 16.56
C ALA A 94 15.87 -7.53 15.32
N TRP A 95 16.32 -6.27 15.29
CA TRP A 95 16.16 -5.40 14.12
C TRP A 95 16.93 -5.89 12.89
N LYS A 96 18.15 -6.43 13.06
CA LYS A 96 18.90 -7.06 11.96
C LYS A 96 18.18 -8.29 11.41
N GLN A 97 17.62 -9.13 12.27
CA GLN A 97 16.82 -10.30 11.85
C GLN A 97 15.58 -9.86 11.08
N TYR A 98 14.84 -8.88 11.61
CA TYR A 98 13.69 -8.28 10.94
C TYR A 98 14.05 -7.77 9.54
N ARG A 99 15.12 -6.98 9.40
CA ARG A 99 15.60 -6.46 8.10
C ARG A 99 15.89 -7.60 7.11
N VAL A 100 16.49 -8.69 7.57
CA VAL A 100 16.77 -9.86 6.73
C VAL A 100 15.47 -10.54 6.26
N VAL A 101 14.49 -10.68 7.14
CA VAL A 101 13.18 -11.28 6.79
C VAL A 101 12.43 -10.39 5.81
N VAL A 102 12.37 -9.07 6.06
CA VAL A 102 11.78 -8.09 5.13
C VAL A 102 12.44 -8.19 3.75
N ASN A 103 13.77 -8.31 3.68
CA ASN A 103 14.46 -8.41 2.40
C ASN A 103 14.13 -9.70 1.61
N ARG A 104 13.63 -10.74 2.30
CA ARG A 104 13.32 -12.06 1.71
C ARG A 104 11.84 -12.25 1.37
N VAL A 105 10.98 -11.26 1.63
CA VAL A 105 9.53 -11.37 1.33
C VAL A 105 9.25 -11.65 -0.15
N SER A 106 10.14 -11.25 -1.05
CA SER A 106 10.01 -11.54 -2.49
C SER A 106 10.18 -13.02 -2.85
N SER A 107 10.64 -13.85 -1.91
CA SER A 107 10.74 -15.30 -2.06
C SER A 107 9.56 -16.06 -1.47
N GLN A 108 8.55 -15.36 -0.91
CA GLN A 108 7.34 -15.99 -0.41
C GLN A 108 6.47 -16.52 -1.56
N GLU A 109 5.76 -17.61 -1.29
CA GLU A 109 4.68 -18.05 -2.16
C GLU A 109 3.58 -16.99 -2.20
N GLY A 110 3.06 -16.68 -3.39
CA GLY A 110 2.05 -15.63 -3.57
C GLY A 110 2.59 -14.22 -3.81
N TRP A 111 3.91 -14.02 -3.79
CA TRP A 111 4.51 -12.75 -4.21
C TRP A 111 4.11 -12.36 -5.64
N PRO A 112 3.79 -11.08 -5.93
CA PRO A 112 3.71 -9.93 -5.01
C PRO A 112 2.33 -9.69 -4.40
N GLY A 113 1.32 -10.51 -4.70
CA GLY A 113 -0.08 -10.26 -4.33
C GLY A 113 -0.41 -10.61 -2.89
N LEU A 114 -0.03 -11.80 -2.43
CA LEU A 114 -0.25 -12.26 -1.06
C LEU A 114 1.09 -12.33 -0.34
N VAL A 115 1.38 -11.33 0.49
CA VAL A 115 2.65 -11.22 1.21
C VAL A 115 2.38 -11.17 2.70
N ASP A 116 2.98 -12.10 3.44
CA ASP A 116 3.00 -12.08 4.90
C ASP A 116 4.14 -11.16 5.37
N TRP A 117 3.77 -9.97 5.83
CA TRP A 117 4.74 -8.95 6.23
C TRP A 117 5.19 -9.21 7.67
N PRO A 118 6.51 -9.31 7.92
CA PRO A 118 6.99 -9.50 9.28
C PRO A 118 6.57 -8.32 10.17
N SER A 119 6.29 -8.61 11.44
CA SER A 119 6.02 -7.57 12.43
C SER A 119 7.35 -6.95 12.91
N PRO A 120 7.42 -5.61 13.07
CA PRO A 120 8.61 -4.97 13.60
C PRO A 120 8.87 -5.41 15.06
N PRO A 121 10.15 -5.51 15.48
CA PRO A 121 10.50 -5.73 16.88
C PRO A 121 10.00 -4.60 17.78
N ARG A 122 9.94 -4.87 19.09
CA ARG A 122 9.72 -3.84 20.11
C ARG A 122 11.01 -3.12 20.45
N ASP A 123 10.87 -1.87 20.85
CA ASP A 123 11.94 -1.01 21.33
C ASP A 123 12.12 -1.05 22.84
#